data_AF-A0A7C2NBM4-F1
#
_entry.id   AF-A0A7C2NBM4-F1
#
_cell.length_a   1.000
_cell.length_b   1.000
_cell.length_c   1.000
_cell.angle_alpha   90.00
_cell.angle_beta   90.00
_cell.angle_gamma   90.00
#
_symmetry.space_group_name_H-M   'P 1'
#
loop_
_entity.id
_entity.type
_entity.pdbx_description
1 polymer ?
#
loop_
_entity_poly.entity_id
_entity_poly.type
_entity_poly.pdbx_seq_one_letter_code
_entity_poly.pdbx_strand_id
1 'polypeptide(L)' 'YCDLVEAGIVDPTKVARSALQNAASVAGLLLTTEALVAEKPKEEKKFGGGMHGHPGMEDEF' A
#
# COMPACT_ATOMS: atom_id res chain seq x y z
N TYR A 1 17.40 -29.52 -13.91
CA TYR A 1 16.96 -29.95 -12.57
C TYR A 1 18.19 -30.26 -11.75
N CYS A 2 18.25 -29.81 -10.50
CA CYS A 2 19.34 -30.09 -9.57
C CYS A 2 18.80 -30.18 -8.15
N ASP A 3 19.57 -30.75 -7.24
CA ASP A 3 19.32 -30.61 -5.80
C ASP A 3 19.64 -29.17 -5.38
N LEU A 4 18.68 -28.49 -4.75
CA LEU A 4 18.81 -27.07 -4.41
C LEU A 4 19.74 -26.85 -3.21
N VAL A 5 19.85 -27.83 -2.31
CA VAL A 5 20.72 -27.75 -1.14
C VAL A 5 22.17 -27.94 -1.58
N GLU A 6 22.46 -28.95 -2.40
CA GLU A 6 23.79 -29.18 -2.97
C GLU A 6 24.24 -28.02 -3.87
N ALA A 7 23.30 -27.40 -4.59
CA ALA A 7 23.58 -26.21 -5.40
C ALA A 7 23.75 -24.92 -4.57
N GLY A 8 23.54 -24.97 -3.25
CA GLY A 8 23.68 -23.81 -2.35
C GLY A 8 22.55 -22.77 -2.46
N ILE A 9 21.43 -23.13 -3.08
CA ILE A 9 20.25 -22.27 -3.26
C ILE A 9 19.32 -22.50 -2.07
N VAL A 10 19.64 -21.85 -0.94
CA VAL A 10 18.92 -22.02 0.33
C VAL A 10 18.35 -20.70 0.83
N ASP A 11 17.05 -20.71 1.15
CA ASP A 11 16.37 -19.58 1.77
C ASP A 11 16.32 -19.72 3.30
N PRO A 12 16.50 -18.63 4.06
CA PRO A 12 16.38 -18.68 5.51
C PRO A 12 14.97 -19.12 5.93
N THR A 13 14.86 -20.15 6.76
CA THR A 13 13.56 -20.70 7.21
C THR A 13 12.64 -19.64 7.83
N LYS A 14 13.22 -18.67 8.56
CA LYS A 14 12.47 -17.54 9.13
C LYS A 14 11.82 -16.69 8.04
N VAL A 15 12.54 -16.41 6.95
CA VAL A 15 12.08 -15.54 5.87
C VAL A 15 10.93 -16.22 5.11
N ALA A 16 11.11 -17.47 4.69
CA ALA A 16 10.05 -18.22 3.99
C ALA A 16 8.76 -18.31 4.83
N ARG A 17 8.87 -18.62 6.12
CA ARG A 17 7.73 -18.69 7.04
C ARG A 17 7.05 -17.32 7.21
N SER A 18 7.82 -16.28 7.54
CA SER A 18 7.27 -14.96 7.79
C SER A 18 6.65 -14.34 6.53
N ALA A 19 7.24 -14.56 5.35
CA ALA A 19 6.67 -14.12 4.08
C ALA A 19 5.28 -14.75 3.86
N LEU A 20 5.15 -16.08 4.00
CA LEU A 20 3.87 -16.77 3.86
C LEU A 20 2.84 -16.31 4.89
N GLN A 21 3.23 -16.19 6.17
CA GLN A 21 2.33 -15.77 7.23
C GLN A 21 1.79 -14.35 7.01
N ASN A 22 2.66 -13.41 6.62
CA ASN A 22 2.26 -12.04 6.34
C ASN A 22 1.34 -11.96 5.12
N ALA A 23 1.66 -12.69 4.05
CA ALA A 23 0.85 -12.74 2.85
C ALA A 23 -0.55 -13.33 3.13
N ALA A 24 -0.62 -14.47 3.83
CA ALA A 24 -1.87 -15.09 4.20
C ALA A 24 -2.73 -14.19 5.11
N SER A 25 -2.09 -13.45 6.03
CA SER A 25 -2.78 -12.49 6.90
C SER A 25 -3.47 -11.37 6.10
N VAL A 26 -2.73 -10.70 5.21
CA VAL A 26 -3.30 -9.62 4.37
C VAL A 26 -4.34 -10.16 3.41
N ALA A 27 -4.08 -11.31 2.77
CA ALA A 27 -5.05 -11.95 1.87
C ALA A 27 -6.34 -12.31 2.62
N GLY A 28 -6.25 -12.86 3.83
CA GLY A 28 -7.41 -13.18 4.65
C GLY A 28 -8.25 -11.94 4.98
N LEU A 29 -7.61 -10.84 5.38
CA LEU A 29 -8.28 -9.56 5.62
C LEU A 29 -9.02 -9.06 4.37
N LEU A 30 -8.33 -9.05 3.22
CA LEU A 30 -8.89 -8.55 1.96
C LEU A 30 -10.06 -9.40 1.46
N LEU A 31 -9.98 -10.73 1.55
CA LEU A 31 -11.03 -11.63 1.07
C LEU A 31 -12.36 -11.46 1.83
N THR A 32 -12.32 -11.06 3.10
CA THR A 32 -13.51 -10.83 3.92
C THR A 32 -13.98 -9.38 3.95
N THR A 33 -13.30 -8.49 3.23
CA THR A 33 -13.65 -7.07 3.18
C THR A 33 -14.62 -6.81 2.02
N GLU A 34 -15.89 -6.62 2.34
CA GLU A 34 -16.96 -6.39 1.34
C GLU A 34 -16.97 -4.95 0.79
N ALA A 35 -16.47 -3.97 1.54
CA ALA A 35 -16.46 -2.57 1.14
C ALA A 35 -15.26 -1.80 1.71
N LEU A 36 -14.81 -0.79 0.96
CA LEU A 36 -13.74 0.13 1.36
C LEU A 36 -14.26 1.57 1.27
N VAL A 37 -14.09 2.35 2.33
CA VAL A 37 -14.37 3.79 2.33
C VAL A 37 -13.04 4.52 2.19
N ALA A 38 -12.89 5.29 1.12
CA ALA A 38 -11.70 6.08 0.85
C ALA A 38 -12.06 7.57 0.76
N GLU A 39 -11.13 8.44 1.18
CA GLU A 39 -11.25 9.88 0.95
C GLU A 39 -11.15 10.19 -0.55
N LYS A 40 -11.86 11.23 -1.01
CA LYS A 40 -11.72 11.71 -2.38
C LYS A 40 -10.26 12.12 -2.63
N PRO A 41 -9.62 11.69 -3.73
CA PRO A 41 -8.27 12.12 -4.06
C PRO A 41 -8.18 13.65 -4.03
N LYS A 42 -7.23 14.17 -3.24
CA LYS A 42 -6.95 15.60 -3.22
C LYS A 42 -6.26 15.96 -4.53
N GLU A 43 -6.74 16.99 -5.21
CA GLU A 43 -5.95 17.61 -6.27
C GLU A 43 -4.70 18.22 -5.62
N GLU A 44 -3.52 17.70 -5.97
CA GLU A 44 -2.28 18.34 -5.60
C GLU A 44 -2.21 19.69 -6.29
N LYS A 45 -2.43 20.78 -5.54
CA LYS A 45 -2.07 22.12 -5.99
C LYS A 45 -0.57 22.08 -6.29
N LYS A 46 -0.22 22.11 -7.58
CA LYS A 46 1.16 22.30 -8.02
C LYS A 46 1.68 23.57 -7.34
N PHE A 47 2.52 23.42 -6.33
CA PHE A 47 3.26 24.53 -5.74
C PHE A 47 4.35 24.96 -6.74
N GLY A 48 3.93 25.76 -7.73
CA GLY A 48 4.77 26.56 -8.61
C GLY A 48 4.43 28.02 -8.35
N GLY A 49 5.43 28.81 -7.95
CA GLY A 49 5.26 30.13 -7.37
C GLY A 49 4.55 31.17 -8.25
N GLY A 50 3.92 32.14 -7.57
CA GLY A 50 3.34 33.33 -8.21
C GLY A 50 2.11 33.84 -7.47
N MET A 51 2.30 34.94 -6.74
CA MET A 51 1.34 35.87 -6.12
C MET A 51 -0.07 35.94 -6.78
N HIS A 52 -1.12 36.05 -5.94
CA HIS A 52 -2.34 36.92 -6.00
C HIS A 52 -3.68 36.22 -5.63
N GLY A 53 -4.28 36.63 -4.50
CA GLY A 53 -5.75 36.62 -4.29
C GLY A 53 -6.33 35.68 -3.22
N HIS A 54 -6.56 36.17 -2.01
CA HIS A 54 -7.73 35.81 -1.17
C HIS A 54 -8.93 36.66 -1.66
N PRO A 55 -10.23 36.38 -1.40
CA PRO A 55 -10.87 35.36 -0.55
C PRO A 55 -12.13 34.69 -1.18
N GLY A 56 -12.63 33.58 -0.61
CA GLY A 56 -13.92 33.00 -1.01
C GLY A 56 -14.45 32.04 0.04
N MET A 57 -15.55 32.44 0.67
CA MET A 57 -16.21 31.87 1.83
C MET A 57 -17.47 31.16 1.34
N GLU A 58 -17.33 29.95 0.79
CA GLU A 58 -18.41 29.09 0.27
C GLU A 58 -17.82 27.67 0.43
N ASP A 59 -18.15 26.88 1.46
CA ASP A 59 -19.40 26.14 1.58
C ASP A 59 -19.63 25.77 3.06
N GLU A 60 -20.57 26.45 3.72
CA GLU A 60 -21.29 25.89 4.86
C GLU A 60 -22.32 24.90 4.31
N PHE A 61 -22.07 23.60 4.45
CA PHE A 61 -22.98 22.49 4.81
C PHE A 61 -22.20 21.16 4.76
#